data_AF-A0A4U3A6C7-F1
#
_entry.id   AF-A0A4U3A6C7-F1
#
_cell.length_a   1.000
_cell.length_b   1.000
_cell.length_c   1.000
_cell.angle_alpha   90.00
_cell.angle_beta   90.00
_cell.angle_gamma   90.00
#
_symmetry.space_group_name_H-M   'P 1'
#
loop_
_entity.id
_entity.type
_entity.pdbx_description
1 polymer ?
#
loop_
_entity_poly.entity_id
_entity_poly.type
_entity_poly.pdbx_seq_one_letter_code
_entity_poly.pdbx_strand_id
1 'polypeptide(L)'
;QVHDWYSLRWQIEILFKTWKSFFHIHHCKKIKRERLECHLYGQLIAILLCSSTMFQMRQLLLMKKKRELSEYKAIYMIKDYFLLLFQAIQKDTQELSKILLRLFNLLQQNGRKSHRYEKKTVFDILGVVYNCT
;
A
#
# COMPACT_ATOMS: atom_id res chain seq x y z
N GLN A 1 -10.76 10.98 -23.51
CA GLN A 1 -11.42 10.06 -22.56
C GLN A 1 -10.86 8.63 -22.63
N VAL A 2 -10.88 7.94 -23.78
CA VAL A 2 -10.35 6.54 -23.88
C VAL A 2 -8.90 6.41 -23.40
N HIS A 3 -8.04 7.37 -23.78
CA HIS A 3 -6.64 7.42 -23.34
C HIS A 3 -6.47 7.52 -21.81
N ASP A 4 -7.32 8.33 -21.14
CA ASP A 4 -7.27 8.51 -19.69
C ASP A 4 -7.66 7.21 -18.96
N TRP A 5 -8.68 6.50 -19.44
CA TRP A 5 -9.06 5.19 -18.91
C TRP A 5 -7.97 4.14 -19.13
N TYR A 6 -7.33 4.14 -20.30
CA TYR A 6 -6.21 3.23 -20.58
C TYR A 6 -5.03 3.47 -19.64
N SER A 7 -4.80 4.72 -19.21
CA SER A 7 -3.75 5.05 -18.25
C SER A 7 -3.97 4.42 -16.87
N LEU A 8 -5.21 4.08 -16.50
CA LEU A 8 -5.49 3.36 -15.25
C LEU A 8 -4.94 1.95 -15.23
N ARG A 9 -4.75 1.31 -16.40
CA ARG A 9 -4.08 0.01 -16.52
C ARG A 9 -2.69 0.04 -15.88
N TRP A 10 -2.01 1.18 -15.96
CA TRP A 10 -0.69 1.37 -15.37
C TRP A 10 -0.67 1.26 -13.85
N GLN A 11 -1.81 1.46 -13.15
CA GLN A 11 -1.89 1.27 -11.70
C GLN A 11 -1.60 -0.17 -11.29
N ILE A 12 -2.06 -1.14 -12.08
CA ILE A 12 -1.75 -2.56 -11.87
C ILE A 12 -0.24 -2.77 -11.99
N GLU A 13 0.40 -2.15 -12.98
CA GLU A 13 1.84 -2.23 -13.17
C GLU A 13 2.62 -1.58 -12.02
N ILE A 14 2.15 -0.45 -11.48
CA ILE A 14 2.74 0.19 -10.28
C ILE A 14 2.66 -0.75 -9.08
N LEU A 15 1.51 -1.39 -8.85
CA LEU A 15 1.35 -2.36 -7.75
C LEU A 15 2.35 -3.51 -7.89
N PHE A 16 2.44 -4.13 -9.07
CA PHE A 16 3.41 -5.21 -9.31
C PHE A 16 4.87 -4.75 -9.20
N LYS A 17 5.20 -3.53 -9.65
CA LYS A 17 6.55 -2.95 -9.44
C LYS A 17 6.85 -2.78 -7.96
N THR A 18 5.87 -2.28 -7.20
CA THR A 18 5.98 -2.09 -5.75
C THR A 18 6.17 -3.44 -5.04
N TRP A 19 5.43 -4.47 -5.43
CA TRP A 19 5.59 -5.82 -4.88
C TRP A 19 6.95 -6.43 -5.20
N LYS A 20 7.40 -6.31 -6.46
CA LYS A 20 8.74 -6.76 -6.85
C LYS A 20 9.83 -6.04 -6.07
N SER A 21 9.73 -4.72 -5.89
CA SER A 21 10.73 -3.91 -5.22
C SER A 21 10.80 -4.19 -3.71
N PHE A 22 9.66 -4.30 -3.02
CA PHE A 22 9.64 -4.40 -1.57
C PHE A 22 9.57 -5.82 -1.03
N PHE A 23 8.95 -6.74 -1.75
CA PHE A 23 8.79 -8.14 -1.29
C PHE A 23 9.69 -9.11 -2.04
N HIS A 24 10.41 -8.64 -3.06
CA HIS A 24 11.37 -9.45 -3.84
C HIS A 24 10.77 -10.75 -4.39
N ILE A 25 9.49 -10.75 -4.76
CA ILE A 25 8.76 -11.93 -5.27
C ILE A 25 9.39 -12.55 -6.53
N HIS A 26 10.17 -11.76 -7.28
CA HIS A 26 10.87 -12.20 -8.49
C HIS A 26 12.21 -12.90 -8.20
N HIS A 27 12.71 -12.81 -6.97
CA HIS A 27 14.00 -13.36 -6.61
C HIS A 27 13.84 -14.79 -6.08
N CYS A 28 14.03 -15.78 -6.95
CA CYS A 28 14.03 -17.19 -6.56
C CYS A 28 15.46 -17.70 -6.32
N LYS A 29 15.74 -18.16 -5.09
CA LYS A 29 16.97 -18.90 -4.79
C LYS A 29 16.80 -20.37 -5.19
N LYS A 30 17.86 -21.02 -5.68
CA LYS A 30 17.87 -22.48 -5.88
C LYS A 30 17.86 -23.18 -4.52
N ILE A 31 16.68 -23.64 -4.10
CA ILE A 31 16.42 -24.36 -2.84
C ILE A 31 15.48 -25.54 -3.16
N LYS A 32 15.39 -26.53 -2.27
CA LYS A 32 14.37 -27.58 -2.31
C LYS A 32 12.96 -26.99 -2.51
N ARG A 33 12.13 -27.71 -3.25
CA ARG A 33 10.80 -27.27 -3.69
C ARG A 33 9.90 -26.88 -2.51
N GLU A 34 9.91 -27.65 -1.43
CA GLU A 34 9.03 -27.43 -0.27
C GLU A 34 9.36 -26.10 0.44
N ARG A 35 10.66 -25.77 0.54
CA ARG A 35 11.11 -24.49 1.11
C ARG A 35 10.77 -23.32 0.20
N LEU A 36 10.86 -23.52 -1.12
CA LEU A 36 10.48 -22.49 -2.10
C LEU A 36 8.98 -22.19 -2.02
N GLU A 37 8.14 -23.23 -1.98
CA GLU A 37 6.69 -23.08 -1.85
C GLU A 37 6.32 -22.37 -0.55
N CYS A 38 6.89 -22.78 0.59
CA CYS A 38 6.66 -22.11 1.88
C CYS A 38 7.08 -20.63 1.86
N HIS A 39 8.25 -20.33 1.29
CA HIS A 39 8.72 -18.95 1.15
C HIS A 39 7.78 -18.11 0.27
N LEU A 40 7.33 -18.66 -0.85
CA LEU A 40 6.40 -18.01 -1.77
C LEU A 40 5.07 -17.71 -1.08
N TYR A 41 4.49 -18.68 -0.37
CA TYR A 41 3.25 -18.45 0.37
C TYR A 41 3.41 -17.36 1.44
N GLY A 42 4.52 -17.37 2.19
CA GLY A 42 4.82 -16.31 3.15
C GLY A 42 4.90 -14.92 2.50
N GLN A 43 5.57 -14.81 1.34
CA GLN A 43 5.63 -13.57 0.57
C GLN A 43 4.25 -13.11 0.08
N LEU A 44 3.43 -14.04 -0.44
CA LEU A 44 2.08 -13.73 -0.92
C LEU A 44 1.17 -13.25 0.21
N ILE A 45 1.24 -13.88 1.39
CA ILE A 45 0.48 -13.45 2.57
C ILE A 45 0.93 -12.05 3.02
N ALA A 46 2.24 -11.79 3.06
CA ALA A 46 2.77 -10.47 3.42
C ALA A 46 2.32 -9.38 2.43
N ILE A 47 2.35 -9.67 1.12
CA ILE A 47 1.86 -8.79 0.06
C ILE A 47 0.36 -8.50 0.25
N LEU A 48 -0.44 -9.54 0.51
CA LEU A 48 -1.87 -9.41 0.72
C LEU A 48 -2.18 -8.51 1.91
N LEU A 49 -1.54 -8.74 3.05
CA LEU A 49 -1.74 -7.97 4.28
C LEU A 49 -1.29 -6.51 4.14
N CYS A 50 -0.14 -6.26 3.50
CA CYS A 50 0.33 -4.88 3.28
C CYS A 50 -0.56 -4.13 2.28
N SER A 51 -0.98 -4.81 1.21
CA SER A 51 -1.83 -4.19 0.18
C SER A 51 -3.21 -3.91 0.72
N SER A 52 -3.82 -4.83 1.46
CA SER A 52 -5.14 -4.63 2.08
C SER A 52 -5.11 -3.45 3.07
N THR A 53 -4.09 -3.41 3.94
CA THR A 53 -3.88 -2.29 4.88
C THR A 53 -3.71 -0.97 4.14
N MET A 54 -2.92 -0.94 3.05
CA MET A 54 -2.74 0.27 2.24
C MET A 54 -4.05 0.76 1.64
N PHE A 55 -4.84 -0.14 1.03
CA PHE A 55 -6.13 0.23 0.46
C PHE A 55 -7.10 0.77 1.51
N GLN A 56 -7.19 0.12 2.68
CA GLN A 56 -8.04 0.58 3.78
C GLN A 56 -7.61 1.96 4.29
N MET A 57 -6.31 2.18 4.52
CA MET A 57 -5.78 3.46 4.98
C MET A 57 -6.00 4.58 3.95
N ARG A 58 -5.85 4.27 2.65
CA ARG A 58 -6.15 5.22 1.57
C ARG A 58 -7.62 5.63 1.57
N GLN A 59 -8.54 4.68 1.69
CA GLN A 59 -9.98 4.99 1.75
C GLN A 59 -10.31 5.84 2.98
N LEU A 60 -9.78 5.49 4.15
CA LEU A 60 -9.98 6.28 5.37
C LEU A 60 -9.44 7.71 5.25
N LEU A 61 -8.26 7.90 4.65
CA LEU A 61 -7.69 9.23 4.42
C LEU A 61 -8.50 10.05 3.42
N LEU A 62 -9.01 9.41 2.36
CA LEU A 62 -9.89 10.08 1.41
C LEU A 62 -11.19 10.52 2.10
N MET A 63 -11.85 9.64 2.86
CA MET A 63 -13.10 9.95 3.54
C MET A 63 -12.93 11.05 4.60
N LYS A 64 -11.91 10.94 5.46
CA LYS A 64 -11.75 11.84 6.62
C LYS A 64 -11.02 13.14 6.31
N LYS A 65 -10.09 13.14 5.36
CA LYS A 65 -9.19 14.27 5.09
C LYS A 65 -9.23 14.75 3.64
N LYS A 66 -9.97 14.06 2.75
CA LYS A 66 -10.02 14.38 1.31
C LYS A 66 -8.62 14.44 0.71
N ARG A 67 -7.75 13.49 1.08
CA ARG A 67 -6.36 13.43 0.57
C ARG A 67 -6.10 12.14 -0.18
N GLU A 68 -5.31 12.24 -1.26
CA GLU A 68 -4.80 11.08 -1.97
C GLU A 68 -3.49 10.59 -1.34
N LEU A 69 -3.45 9.28 -1.04
CA LEU A 69 -2.28 8.58 -0.52
C LEU A 69 -1.48 7.95 -1.67
N SER A 70 -0.16 8.09 -1.64
CA SER A 70 0.76 7.40 -2.56
C SER A 70 0.86 5.93 -2.22
N GLU A 71 0.54 5.07 -3.18
CA GLU A 71 0.56 3.62 -3.04
C GLU A 71 1.96 3.12 -2.64
N TYR A 72 3.00 3.63 -3.31
CA TYR A 72 4.39 3.25 -3.07
C TYR A 72 4.87 3.65 -1.66
N LYS A 73 4.67 4.92 -1.28
CA LYS A 73 5.09 5.41 0.04
C LYS A 73 4.33 4.72 1.17
N ALA A 74 3.03 4.45 0.96
CA ALA A 74 2.21 3.77 1.94
C ALA A 74 2.69 2.33 2.18
N ILE A 75 2.92 1.55 1.12
CA ILE A 75 3.40 0.17 1.25
C ILE A 75 4.77 0.14 1.96
N TYR A 76 5.67 1.07 1.63
CA TYR A 76 6.96 1.22 2.32
C TYR A 76 6.78 1.41 3.83
N MET A 77 5.99 2.40 4.24
CA MET A 77 5.74 2.69 5.66
C MET A 77 5.00 1.55 6.38
N ILE A 78 4.02 0.92 5.73
CA ILE A 78 3.25 -0.19 6.31
C ILE A 78 4.15 -1.42 6.51
N LYS A 79 5.06 -1.70 5.58
CA LYS A 79 6.00 -2.80 5.69
C LYS A 79 6.88 -2.67 6.94
N ASP A 80 7.34 -1.46 7.26
CA ASP A 80 8.13 -1.21 8.48
C ASP A 80 7.32 -1.46 9.76
N TYR A 81 5.99 -1.28 9.70
CA TYR A 81 5.09 -1.53 10.83
C TYR A 81 4.67 -2.99 10.96
N PHE A 82 5.06 -3.88 10.04
CA PHE A 82 4.54 -5.24 9.97
C PHE A 82 4.86 -6.05 11.24
N LEU A 83 6.08 -5.94 11.76
CA LEU A 83 6.48 -6.62 12.99
C LEU A 83 5.69 -6.10 14.20
N LEU A 84 5.48 -4.78 14.28
CA LEU A 84 4.72 -4.14 15.36
C LEU A 84 3.25 -4.56 15.34
N LEU A 85 2.64 -4.63 14.15
CA LEU A 85 1.27 -5.12 13.98
C LEU A 85 1.14 -6.58 14.42
N PHE A 86 2.10 -7.44 14.03
CA PHE A 86 2.10 -8.83 14.44
C PHE A 86 2.20 -8.99 15.97
N GLN A 87 3.10 -8.23 16.61
CA GLN A 87 3.23 -8.24 18.07
C GLN A 87 1.98 -7.73 18.78
N ALA A 88 1.29 -6.72 18.23
CA ALA A 88 0.06 -6.21 18.83
C ALA A 88 -1.12 -7.18 18.70
N ILE A 89 -1.25 -7.89 17.58
CA ILE A 89 -2.29 -8.92 17.40
C ILE A 89 -2.19 -10.00 18.47
N GLN A 90 -0.97 -10.35 18.89
CA GLN A 90 -0.74 -11.37 19.94
C GLN A 90 -1.07 -10.91 21.35
N LYS A 91 -1.13 -9.59 21.61
CA LYS A 91 -1.34 -9.04 22.95
C LYS A 91 -2.82 -8.77 23.21
N ASP A 92 -3.36 -7.74 22.57
CA ASP A 92 -4.74 -7.30 22.78
C ASP A 92 -5.23 -6.39 21.64
N THR A 93 -6.54 -6.17 21.60
CA THR A 93 -7.17 -5.33 20.58
C THR A 93 -6.90 -3.83 20.80
N GLN A 94 -6.64 -3.40 22.04
CA GLN A 94 -6.38 -1.99 22.32
C GLN A 94 -5.00 -1.57 21.81
N GLU A 95 -3.94 -2.34 22.06
CA GLU A 95 -2.62 -2.03 21.48
C GLU A 95 -2.65 -2.05 19.96
N LEU A 96 -3.38 -3.00 19.35
CA LEU A 96 -3.55 -3.02 17.90
C LEU A 96 -4.17 -1.72 17.38
N SER A 97 -5.24 -1.24 18.03
CA SER A 97 -5.88 0.02 17.66
C SER A 97 -4.93 1.22 17.80
N LYS A 98 -4.11 1.27 18.87
CA LYS A 98 -3.12 2.34 19.08
C LYS A 98 -2.07 2.34 17.97
N ILE A 99 -1.56 1.18 17.59
CA ILE A 99 -0.57 1.06 16.50
C ILE A 99 -1.18 1.46 15.16
N LEU A 100 -2.40 1.03 14.87
CA LEU A 100 -3.10 1.40 13.64
C LEU A 100 -3.38 2.91 13.58
N LEU A 101 -3.74 3.55 14.69
CA LEU A 101 -3.89 5.01 14.77
C LEU A 101 -2.56 5.73 14.54
N ARG A 102 -1.47 5.23 15.12
CA ARG A 102 -0.13 5.78 14.89
C ARG A 102 0.29 5.66 13.43
N LEU A 103 0.06 4.49 12.82
CA LEU A 103 0.29 4.25 11.40
C LEU A 103 -0.53 5.21 10.54
N PHE A 104 -1.82 5.40 10.85
CA PHE A 104 -2.68 6.34 10.14
C PHE A 104 -2.13 7.77 10.20
N ASN A 105 -1.71 8.24 11.38
CA ASN A 105 -1.14 9.57 11.53
C ASN A 105 0.17 9.75 10.75
N LEU A 106 1.04 8.72 10.75
CA LEU A 106 2.27 8.72 9.96
C LEU A 106 1.97 8.80 8.45
N LEU A 107 1.04 7.98 7.97
CA LEU A 107 0.61 7.98 6.56
C LEU A 107 -0.02 9.32 6.18
N GLN A 108 -0.77 9.95 7.08
CA GLN A 108 -1.38 11.26 6.86
C GLN A 108 -0.32 12.36 6.65
N GLN A 109 0.77 12.32 7.41
CA GLN A 109 1.84 13.31 7.35
C GLN A 109 2.76 13.09 6.14
N ASN A 110 3.19 11.85 5.91
CA ASN A 110 4.29 11.55 4.99
C ASN A 110 3.85 10.87 3.67
N GLY A 111 2.65 10.29 3.66
CA GLY A 111 2.15 9.44 2.58
C GLY A 111 1.46 10.18 1.44
N ARG A 112 1.35 11.51 1.50
CA ARG A 112 0.65 12.30 0.47
C ARG A 112 1.22 12.02 -0.94
N LYS A 113 0.32 11.83 -1.90
CA LYS A 113 0.70 11.67 -3.31
C LYS A 113 1.15 13.00 -3.88
N SER A 114 2.28 12.98 -4.61
CA SER A 114 2.76 14.14 -5.34
C SER A 114 1.93 14.31 -6.61
N HIS A 115 1.53 15.55 -6.88
CA HIS A 115 0.92 15.95 -8.14
C HIS A 115 2.03 16.45 -9.07
N ARG A 116 2.04 15.99 -10.33
CA ARG A 116 3.01 16.46 -11.33
C ARG A 116 2.26 17.33 -12.32
N TYR A 117 2.90 18.43 -12.71
CA TYR A 117 2.36 19.35 -13.71
C TYR A 117 1.89 18.58 -14.96
N GLU A 118 0.67 18.90 -15.43
CA GLU A 118 -0.04 18.29 -16.56
C GLU A 118 -0.41 16.80 -16.46
N LYS A 119 -0.07 16.10 -15.36
CA LYS A 119 -0.39 14.67 -15.20
C LYS A 119 -1.58 14.48 -14.26
N LYS A 120 -2.68 13.99 -14.81
CA LYS A 120 -3.86 13.56 -14.05
C LYS A 120 -3.52 12.37 -13.14
N THR A 121 -3.95 12.43 -11.90
CA THR A 121 -3.94 11.29 -10.98
C THR A 121 -5.10 10.34 -11.26
N VAL A 122 -5.10 9.18 -10.58
CA VAL A 122 -6.24 8.25 -10.63
C VAL A 122 -7.51 8.93 -10.14
N PHE A 123 -7.41 9.76 -9.11
CA PHE A 123 -8.55 10.48 -8.57
C PHE A 123 -9.06 11.54 -9.55
N ASP A 124 -8.17 12.22 -10.27
CA ASP A 124 -8.54 13.17 -11.34
C ASP A 124 -9.28 12.48 -12.49
N ILE A 125 -8.80 11.30 -12.92
CA ILE A 125 -9.42 10.52 -14.01
C ILE A 125 -10.80 10.01 -13.60
N LEU A 126 -10.95 9.57 -12.35
CA LEU A 126 -12.20 9.01 -11.81
C LEU A 126 -13.16 10.09 -11.29
N GLY A 127 -12.81 11.38 -11.32
CA GLY A 127 -13.65 12.47 -10.83
C GLY A 127 -13.88 12.45 -9.32
N VAL A 128 -12.96 11.86 -8.56
CA VAL A 128 -13.06 11.80 -7.09
C VAL A 128 -12.79 13.19 -6.51
N VAL A 129 -13.63 13.65 -5.58
CA VAL A 129 -13.42 14.94 -4.90
C VAL A 129 -12.36 14.80 -3.81
N TYR A 130 -11.23 15.50 -3.97
CA TYR A 130 -10.15 15.57 -3.00
C TYR A 130 -9.43 16.93 -3.05
N ASN A 131 -8.67 17.24 -2.01
CA ASN A 131 -7.91 18.49 -1.89
C ASN A 131 -6.61 18.39 -2.69
N CYS A 132 -6.58 19.03 -3.86
CA CYS A 132 -5.36 19.29 -4.61
C CYS A 132 -4.69 20.56 -4.06
N THR A 133 -3.37 20.54 -3.86
CA THR A 133 -2.56 21.76 -3.61
C THR A 133 -1.35 21.71 -4.49
#